data_AF-A0A8H8SBA2-F1
#
_entry.id   AF-A0A8H8SBA2-F1
#
_cell.length_a   1.000
_cell.length_b   1.000
_cell.length_c   1.000
_cell.angle_alpha   90.00
_cell.angle_beta   90.00
_cell.angle_gamma   90.00
#
_symmetry.space_group_name_H-M   'P 1'
#
loop_
_entity.id
_entity.type
_entity.pdbx_description
1 polymer ?
#
loop_
_entity_poly.entity_id
_entity_poly.type
_entity_poly.pdbx_seq_one_letter_code
_entity_poly.pdbx_strand_id
1 'polypeptide(L)' 'MSVVDIERHHSTVAERDVDELAEFGYKQELKRDWGLMHNFGISFSIISVITGITTLFEYGLNTGGPGGT' A
#
# COMPACT_ATOMS: atom_id res chain seq x y z
N MET A 1 -2.58 15.85 32.21
CA MET A 1 -1.48 15.14 31.53
C MET A 1 -2.08 13.84 30.99
N SER A 2 -2.75 13.86 29.84
CA SER A 2 -2.23 13.73 28.47
C SER A 2 -2.68 12.38 27.91
N VAL A 3 -3.88 12.38 27.31
CA VAL A 3 -4.30 11.40 26.31
C VAL A 3 -4.71 12.11 25.00
N VAL A 4 -4.75 13.45 25.01
CA VAL A 4 -5.17 14.33 23.91
C VAL A 4 -3.98 14.74 23.03
N ASP A 5 -2.72 14.54 23.48
CA ASP A 5 -1.52 14.98 22.75
C ASP A 5 -1.01 13.99 21.69
N ILE A 6 -1.44 12.72 21.73
CA ILE A 6 -0.93 11.67 20.84
C ILE A 6 -1.58 11.72 19.44
N GLU A 7 -2.81 12.23 19.33
CA GLU A 7 -3.53 12.25 18.04
C GLU A 7 -3.17 13.45 17.14
N ARG A 8 -2.43 14.45 17.66
CA ARG A 8 -2.14 15.70 16.93
C ARG A 8 -0.85 15.72 16.11
N HIS A 9 -0.07 14.64 16.09
CA HIS A 9 1.31 14.69 15.57
C HIS A 9 1.50 14.27 14.10
N HIS A 10 0.48 13.81 13.39
CA HIS A 10 0.64 13.24 12.04
C HIS A 10 0.16 14.14 10.88
N SER A 11 -0.46 15.30 11.17
CA SER A 11 -0.98 16.22 10.14
C SER A 11 -0.13 17.46 9.89
N THR A 12 0.88 17.77 10.73
CA THR A 12 1.54 19.08 10.70
C THR A 12 2.59 19.26 9.60
N VAL A 13 3.27 18.19 9.16
CA VAL A 13 4.37 18.30 8.18
C VAL A 13 3.82 18.45 6.78
N ALA A 14 2.85 17.61 6.41
CA ALA A 14 2.24 17.66 5.08
C ALA A 14 1.52 18.98 4.81
N GLU A 15 0.84 19.55 5.81
CA GLU A 15 0.18 20.87 5.72
C GLU A 15 1.19 22.01 5.55
N ARG A 16 2.30 21.97 6.31
CA ARG A 16 3.40 22.94 6.19
C ARG A 16 4.06 22.91 4.81
N ASP A 17 4.26 21.72 4.24
CA ASP A 17 4.83 21.57 2.90
C ASP A 17 3.90 22.16 1.82
N VAL A 18 2.57 22.09 2.00
CA VAL A 18 1.59 22.71 1.07
C VAL A 18 1.71 24.22 1.11
N ASP A 19 1.73 24.79 2.31
CA ASP A 19 1.77 26.22 2.54
C ASP A 19 3.09 26.81 2.03
N GLU A 20 4.21 26.11 2.23
CA GLU A 20 5.53 26.50 1.72
C GLU A 20 5.60 26.47 0.17
N LEU A 21 5.03 25.44 -0.47
CA LEU A 21 4.92 25.39 -1.93
C LEU A 21 4.05 26.52 -2.47
N ALA A 22 2.94 26.83 -1.78
CA ALA A 22 2.03 27.90 -2.15
C ALA A 22 2.70 29.28 -2.05
N GLU A 23 3.58 29.50 -1.07
CA GLU A 23 4.38 30.72 -0.92
C GLU A 23 5.33 30.95 -2.11
N PHE A 24 5.87 29.88 -2.68
CA PHE A 24 6.69 29.93 -3.90
C PHE A 24 5.87 30.02 -5.20
N GLY A 25 4.54 30.12 -5.12
CA GLY A 25 3.65 30.17 -6.27
C GLY A 25 3.43 28.80 -6.94
N TYR A 26 3.85 27.71 -6.31
CA TYR A 26 3.65 26.35 -6.79
C TYR A 26 2.43 25.71 -6.13
N LYS A 27 1.53 25.14 -6.93
CA LYS A 27 0.41 24.35 -6.44
C LYS A 27 0.90 22.96 -6.05
N GLN A 28 0.49 22.43 -4.90
CA GLN A 28 0.82 21.06 -4.51
C GLN A 28 0.13 20.05 -5.45
N GLU A 29 0.87 19.55 -6.44
CA GLU A 29 0.37 18.58 -7.44
C GLU A 29 0.47 17.12 -6.97
N LEU A 30 1.19 16.85 -5.87
CA LEU A 30 1.36 15.50 -5.34
C LEU A 30 0.12 15.06 -4.56
N LYS A 31 -0.82 14.38 -5.23
CA LYS A 31 -1.98 13.76 -4.58
C LYS A 31 -1.51 12.60 -3.70
N ARG A 32 -1.37 12.84 -2.40
CA ARG A 32 -1.03 11.83 -1.39
C ARG A 32 -2.21 10.92 -1.00
N ASP A 33 -3.32 11.01 -1.73
CA ASP A 33 -4.41 10.04 -1.65
C ASP A 33 -4.23 8.99 -2.74
N TRP A 34 -3.62 7.88 -2.36
CA TRP A 34 -3.79 6.64 -3.11
C TRP A 34 -5.24 6.24 -2.84
N GLY A 35 -6.15 6.60 -3.74
CA GLY A 35 -7.57 6.37 -3.54
C GLY A 35 -7.88 4.90 -3.21
N LEU A 36 -9.06 4.64 -2.65
CA LEU A 36 -9.52 3.29 -2.29
C LEU A 36 -9.28 2.25 -3.41
N MET A 37 -9.47 2.64 -4.68
CA MET A 37 -9.24 1.77 -5.83
C MET A 37 -7.76 1.42 -6.05
N HIS A 38 -6.83 2.34 -5.77
CA HIS A 38 -5.39 2.08 -5.91
C HIS A 38 -4.91 1.11 -4.82
N ASN A 39 -5.32 1.33 -3.57
CA ASN A 39 -5.04 0.40 -2.47
C ASN A 39 -5.70 -0.98 -2.67
N PHE A 40 -6.91 -1.02 -3.24
CA PHE A 40 -7.57 -2.27 -3.62
C PHE A 40 -6.78 -3.02 -4.72
N GLY A 41 -6.32 -2.30 -5.76
CA GLY A 41 -5.54 -2.89 -6.84
C GLY A 41 -4.21 -3.48 -6.38
N ILE A 42 -3.49 -2.80 -5.48
CA ILE A 42 -2.23 -3.30 -4.90
C ILE A 42 -2.49 -4.55 -4.07
N SER A 43 -3.51 -4.53 -3.21
CA SER A 43 -3.89 -5.67 -2.39
C SER A 43 -4.27 -6.89 -3.25
N PHE A 44 -5.07 -6.66 -4.31
CA PHE A 44 -5.43 -7.68 -5.27
C PHE A 44 -4.21 -8.26 -6.01
N SER A 45 -3.26 -7.40 -6.42
CA SER A 45 -2.01 -7.83 -7.07
C SER A 45 -1.19 -8.74 -6.18
N ILE A 46 -1.01 -8.40 -4.90
CA ILE A 46 -0.26 -9.21 -3.93
C ILE A 46 -0.94 -10.56 -3.70
N ILE A 47 -2.25 -10.57 -3.44
CA ILE A 47 -3.02 -11.81 -3.20
C ILE A 47 -2.95 -12.72 -4.43
N SER A 48 -3.09 -12.17 -5.64
CA SER A 48 -3.04 -12.91 -6.90
C SER A 48 -1.70 -13.63 -7.09
N VAL A 49 -0.57 -12.96 -6.86
CA VAL A 49 0.77 -13.56 -7.00
C VAL A 49 1.00 -14.67 -5.96
N ILE A 50 0.66 -14.42 -4.69
CA ILE A 50 0.82 -15.40 -3.61
C ILE A 50 -0.04 -16.65 -3.90
N THR A 51 -1.30 -16.45 -4.29
CA THR A 51 -2.22 -17.55 -4.61
C THR A 51 -1.72 -18.33 -5.83
N GLY A 52 -1.30 -17.64 -6.89
CA GLY A 52 -0.80 -18.27 -8.11
C GLY A 52 0.44 -19.14 -7.87
N ILE A 53 1.43 -18.63 -7.12
CA ILE A 53 2.64 -19.39 -6.80
C ILE A 53 2.33 -20.56 -5.86
N THR A 54 1.50 -20.34 -4.84
CA THR A 54 1.12 -21.40 -3.88
C THR A 54 0.39 -22.53 -4.59
N THR A 55 -0.62 -22.21 -5.40
CA THR A 55 -1.36 -23.19 -6.19
C THR A 55 -0.46 -23.91 -7.20
N LEU A 56 0.42 -23.19 -7.91
CA LEU A 56 1.32 -23.81 -8.87
C LEU A 56 2.36 -24.71 -8.19
N PHE A 57 2.85 -24.32 -7.03
CA PHE A 57 3.75 -25.13 -6.22
C PHE A 57 3.06 -26.38 -5.66
N GLU A 58 1.86 -26.24 -5.10
CA GLU A 58 1.03 -27.37 -4.67
C GLU A 58 0.70 -28.30 -5.83
N TYR A 59 0.32 -27.75 -6.98
CA TYR A 59 0.07 -28.51 -8.19
C TYR A 59 1.33 -29.22 -8.68
N GLY A 60 2.48 -28.55 -8.67
CA GLY A 60 3.78 -29.12 -9.02
C GLY A 60 4.22 -30.23 -8.06
N LEU A 61 3.93 -30.12 -6.76
CA LEU A 61 4.19 -31.19 -5.80
C LEU A 61 3.26 -32.39 -5.98
N ASN A 62 1.96 -32.14 -6.21
CA ASN A 62 0.98 -33.20 -6.43
C ASN A 62 1.16 -33.93 -7.77
N THR A 63 1.61 -33.22 -8.81
CA THR A 63 1.73 -33.76 -10.18
C THR A 63 3.17 -34.14 -10.55
N GLY A 64 4.17 -33.58 -9.86
CA GLY A 64 5.60 -33.75 -10.14
C GLY A 64 6.42 -34.34 -8.99
N GLY A 65 5.82 -34.70 -7.86
CA GLY A 65 6.50 -35.42 -6.77
C GLY A 65 6.85 -36.87 -7.16
N PRO A 66 7.75 -37.57 -6.43
CA PRO A 66 8.21 -38.94 -6.74
C PRO A 66 7.13 -40.03 -6.72
N GLY A 67 5.88 -39.67 -6.41
CA GLY A 67 4.71 -40.54 -6.34
C GLY A 67 3.63 -40.21 -7.37
N GLY A 68 3.96 -39.52 -8.46
CA GLY A 68 3.11 -39.47 -9.65
C GLY A 68 3.07 -40.85 -10.30
N THR A 69 1.99 -41.59 -10.07
CA THR A 69 1.60 -42.78 -10.85
C THR A 69 1.33 -42.43 -12.30
#